data_AF-A0A948T163-F1
#
_entry.id   AF-A0A948T163-F1
#
_cell.length_a   1.000
_cell.length_b   1.000
_cell.length_c   1.000
_cell.angle_alpha   90.00
_cell.angle_beta   90.00
_cell.angle_gamma   90.00
#
_symmetry.space_group_name_H-M   'P 1'
#
loop_
_entity.id
_entity.type
_entity.pdbx_description
1 polymer ?
#
loop_
_entity_poly.entity_id
_entity_poly.type
_entity_poly.pdbx_seq_one_letter_code
_entity_poly.pdbx_strand_id
1 'polypeptide(L)'
;MKKFPWVSAVFAAAFLMIQGAASADLISGKIEGETQGGDSLKITSENPVTQTQETLAVSVDDSTAYTGVNKEDLKEGDKVVVEAVQDESGALKAEAVNAVQM
;
A
#
# COMPACT_ATOMS: atom_id res chain seq x y z
N MET A 1 -4.04 47.17 -43.21
CA MET A 1 -4.11 45.75 -43.63
C MET A 1 -2.73 45.11 -43.46
N LYS A 2 -2.69 43.85 -42.97
CA LYS A 2 -1.54 42.91 -42.75
C LYS A 2 -1.53 42.46 -41.28
N LYS A 3 -2.45 41.57 -40.87
CA LYS A 3 -2.32 40.10 -40.79
C LYS A 3 -1.08 39.66 -39.99
N PHE A 4 -1.27 39.38 -38.69
CA PHE A 4 -0.30 38.67 -37.87
C PHE A 4 -0.47 37.15 -38.08
N PRO A 5 0.60 36.42 -38.45
CA PRO A 5 0.53 35.00 -38.72
C PRO A 5 0.54 34.20 -37.42
N TRP A 6 -0.58 33.54 -37.16
CA TRP A 6 -0.71 32.12 -36.84
C TRP A 6 0.60 31.34 -36.75
N VAL A 7 1.18 31.18 -35.56
CA VAL A 7 1.99 30.01 -35.17
C VAL A 7 1.96 29.91 -33.65
N SER A 8 1.35 28.85 -33.11
CA SER A 8 1.78 28.14 -31.89
C SER A 8 0.64 27.27 -31.39
N ALA A 9 0.50 26.08 -31.96
CA ALA A 9 -0.20 24.99 -31.33
C ALA A 9 0.49 23.68 -31.71
N VAL A 10 1.80 23.60 -31.44
CA VAL A 10 2.43 22.31 -31.19
C VAL A 10 2.06 21.96 -29.75
N PHE A 11 0.82 21.53 -29.54
CA PHE A 11 0.44 20.88 -28.29
C PHE A 11 1.09 19.51 -28.36
N ALA A 12 2.30 19.43 -27.82
CA ALA A 12 2.99 18.19 -27.57
C ALA A 12 2.05 17.32 -26.73
N ALA A 13 1.45 16.33 -27.38
CA ALA A 13 0.84 15.19 -26.69
C ALA A 13 1.97 14.37 -26.07
N ALA A 14 2.61 14.94 -25.05
CA ALA A 14 3.31 14.18 -24.05
C ALA A 14 2.22 13.48 -23.24
N PHE A 15 1.74 12.38 -23.81
CA PHE A 15 1.07 11.32 -23.08
C PHE A 15 2.14 10.79 -22.12
N LEU A 16 2.32 11.51 -21.01
CA LEU A 16 2.97 11.01 -19.82
C LEU A 16 2.11 9.81 -19.44
N MET A 17 2.53 8.64 -19.90
CA MET A 17 2.21 7.41 -19.22
C MET A 17 2.70 7.62 -17.80
N ILE A 18 1.79 8.07 -16.94
CA ILE A 18 1.90 7.93 -15.49
C ILE A 18 1.98 6.42 -15.33
N GLN A 19 3.21 5.93 -15.38
CA GLN A 19 3.56 4.61 -14.89
C GLN A 19 3.01 4.64 -13.47
N GLY A 20 1.93 3.88 -13.25
CA GLY A 20 1.42 3.63 -11.92
C GLY A 20 2.61 3.11 -11.12
N ALA A 21 3.21 3.99 -10.34
CA ALA A 21 4.25 3.60 -9.42
C ALA A 21 3.51 2.78 -8.38
N ALA A 22 3.46 1.47 -8.59
CA ALA A 22 3.20 0.49 -7.55
C ALA A 22 4.24 0.76 -6.46
N SER A 23 3.89 1.67 -5.57
CA SER A 23 4.76 2.10 -4.48
C SER A 23 4.57 1.04 -3.42
N ALA A 24 5.62 0.25 -3.20
CA ALA A 24 5.66 -0.62 -2.04
C ALA A 24 5.71 0.28 -0.81
N ASP A 25 4.65 0.24 0.00
CA ASP A 25 4.57 0.93 1.27
C ASP A 25 4.94 -0.02 2.41
N LEU A 26 5.66 0.52 3.39
CA LEU A 26 6.10 -0.23 4.57
C LEU A 26 5.20 0.16 5.73
N ILE A 27 4.30 -0.75 6.08
CA ILE A 27 3.31 -0.55 7.13
C ILE A 27 3.78 -1.27 8.39
N SER A 28 4.29 -0.51 9.36
CA SER A 28 4.64 -1.04 10.68
C SER A 28 3.54 -0.76 11.68
N GLY A 29 3.02 -1.78 12.33
CA GLY A 29 1.90 -1.60 13.24
C GLY A 29 1.57 -2.80 14.10
N LYS A 30 0.42 -2.73 14.76
CA LYS A 30 -0.16 -3.84 15.52
C LYS A 30 -1.35 -4.42 14.79
N ILE A 31 -1.48 -5.74 14.83
CA ILE A 31 -2.66 -6.43 14.33
C ILE A 31 -3.82 -6.15 15.28
N GLU A 32 -4.92 -5.59 14.78
CA GLU A 32 -6.19 -5.51 15.52
C GLU A 32 -7.08 -6.73 15.27
N GLY A 33 -6.78 -7.51 14.24
CA GLY A 33 -7.45 -8.76 13.95
C GLY A 33 -7.49 -9.06 12.46
N GLU A 34 -8.18 -10.14 12.12
CA GLU A 34 -8.41 -10.54 10.74
C GLU A 34 -9.84 -10.17 10.31
N THR A 35 -10.04 -9.91 9.02
CA THR A 35 -11.40 -9.84 8.45
C THR A 35 -12.00 -11.25 8.39
N GLN A 36 -13.34 -11.35 8.44
CA GLN A 36 -14.03 -12.63 8.24
C GLN A 36 -13.53 -13.33 6.97
N GLY A 37 -12.91 -14.50 7.13
CA GLY A 37 -12.31 -15.28 6.04
C GLY A 37 -10.78 -15.44 6.13
N GLY A 38 -10.06 -14.59 6.87
CA GLY A 38 -8.60 -14.67 7.00
C GLY A 38 -7.83 -14.15 5.78
N ASP A 39 -8.51 -13.42 4.88
CA ASP A 39 -7.95 -12.90 3.64
C ASP A 39 -7.43 -11.46 3.77
N SER A 40 -7.65 -10.80 4.91
CA SER A 40 -7.11 -9.47 5.18
C SER A 40 -6.79 -9.27 6.66
N LEU A 41 -5.62 -8.66 6.90
CA LEU A 41 -5.14 -8.22 8.20
C LEU A 41 -5.53 -6.76 8.43
N LYS A 42 -6.08 -6.45 9.60
CA LYS A 42 -6.27 -5.08 10.06
C LYS A 42 -5.09 -4.67 10.92
N ILE A 43 -4.38 -3.65 10.47
CA ILE A 43 -3.16 -3.18 11.11
C ILE A 43 -3.35 -1.72 11.52
N THR A 44 -3.26 -1.44 12.81
CA THR A 44 -3.16 -0.07 13.30
C THR A 44 -1.71 0.36 13.22
N SER A 45 -1.46 1.33 12.35
CA SER A 45 -0.17 1.98 12.14
C SER A 45 -0.27 3.44 12.57
N GLU A 46 0.84 4.00 13.06
CA GLU A 46 0.95 5.43 13.27
C GLU A 46 1.58 6.05 12.02
N ASN A 47 0.87 6.97 11.39
CA ASN A 47 1.41 7.70 10.26
C ASN A 47 2.53 8.64 10.75
N PRO A 48 3.79 8.47 10.30
CA PRO A 48 4.92 9.22 10.84
C PRO A 48 4.88 10.71 10.49
N VAL A 49 4.10 11.09 9.48
CA VAL A 49 3.96 12.50 9.04
C VAL A 49 2.90 13.22 9.87
N THR A 50 1.77 12.56 10.12
CA THR A 50 0.61 13.17 10.79
C THR A 50 0.50 12.82 12.28
N GLN A 51 1.32 11.88 12.78
CA GLN A 51 1.25 11.32 14.14
C GLN A 51 -0.15 10.82 14.52
N THR A 52 -0.92 10.40 13.51
CA THR A 52 -2.29 9.91 13.69
C THR A 52 -2.28 8.40 13.55
N GLN A 53 -3.00 7.71 14.43
CA GLN A 53 -3.22 6.27 14.30
C GLN A 53 -4.28 6.02 13.23
N GLU A 54 -3.94 5.18 12.27
CA GLU A 54 -4.81 4.78 11.16
C GLU A 54 -4.88 3.25 11.15
N THR A 55 -6.09 2.71 11.05
CA THR A 55 -6.30 1.28 10.86
C THR A 55 -6.41 1.00 9.37
N LEU A 56 -5.43 0.27 8.86
CA LEU A 56 -5.33 -0.13 7.46
C LEU A 56 -5.77 -1.58 7.31
N ALA A 57 -6.59 -1.85 6.29
CA ALA A 57 -6.89 -3.22 5.87
C ALA A 57 -5.92 -3.61 4.76
N VAL A 58 -5.12 -4.64 5.02
CA VAL A 58 -4.15 -5.17 4.05
C VAL A 58 -4.57 -6.57 3.66
N SER A 59 -4.74 -6.81 2.37
CA SER A 59 -5.13 -8.13 1.86
C SER A 59 -3.92 -9.06 1.84
N VAL A 60 -4.10 -10.30 2.27
CA VAL A 60 -3.06 -11.34 2.28
C VAL A 60 -3.57 -12.54 1.48
N ASP A 61 -2.69 -13.21 0.76
CA ASP A 61 -3.03 -14.42 0.00
C ASP A 61 -1.90 -15.46 0.11
N ASP A 62 -2.04 -16.57 -0.63
CA ASP A 62 -1.06 -17.66 -0.64
C ASP A 62 0.30 -17.24 -1.24
N SER A 63 0.38 -16.10 -1.92
CA SER A 63 1.62 -15.55 -2.47
C SER A 63 2.34 -14.62 -1.49
N THR A 64 1.67 -14.18 -0.41
CA THR A 64 2.29 -13.35 0.63
C THR A 64 3.39 -14.13 1.36
N ALA A 65 4.60 -13.58 1.39
CA ALA A 65 5.72 -14.18 2.10
C ALA A 65 5.66 -13.87 3.61
N TYR A 66 5.67 -14.90 4.46
CA TYR A 66 5.72 -14.73 5.91
C TYR A 66 7.13 -15.01 6.43
N THR A 67 7.70 -14.04 7.13
CA THR A 67 9.05 -14.15 7.73
C THR A 67 8.97 -14.01 9.24
N GLY A 68 9.60 -14.95 9.96
CA GLY A 68 9.62 -14.95 11.43
C GLY A 68 8.28 -15.33 12.09
N VAL A 69 7.28 -15.70 11.30
CA VAL A 69 5.93 -16.11 11.74
C VAL A 69 5.25 -16.92 10.65
N ASN A 70 4.29 -17.77 11.00
CA ASN A 70 3.37 -18.36 10.04
C ASN A 70 2.06 -17.57 10.03
N LYS A 71 1.33 -17.57 8.91
CA LYS A 71 0.00 -16.94 8.82
C LYS A 71 -0.91 -17.33 9.99
N GLU A 72 -0.92 -18.60 10.34
CA GLU A 72 -1.80 -19.20 11.36
C GLU A 72 -1.43 -18.79 12.80
N ASP A 73 -0.21 -18.31 13.00
CA ASP A 73 0.31 -17.90 14.31
C ASP A 73 0.07 -16.41 14.58
N LEU A 74 -0.35 -15.64 13.57
CA LEU A 74 -0.68 -14.22 13.72
C LEU A 74 -1.93 -14.04 14.58
N LYS A 75 -1.84 -13.17 15.57
CA LYS A 75 -2.96 -12.84 16.46
C LYS A 75 -3.07 -11.34 16.70
N GLU A 76 -4.25 -10.95 17.14
CA GLU A 76 -4.50 -9.59 17.63
C GLU A 76 -3.49 -9.22 18.72
N GLY A 77 -2.92 -8.01 18.61
CA GLY A 77 -1.89 -7.48 19.47
C GLY A 77 -0.45 -7.69 18.98
N ASP A 78 -0.23 -8.61 18.03
CA ASP A 78 1.11 -8.85 17.47
C ASP A 78 1.62 -7.62 16.71
N LYS A 79 2.92 -7.37 16.85
CA LYS A 79 3.61 -6.32 16.08
C LYS A 79 4.16 -6.90 14.79
N VAL A 80 3.81 -6.29 13.69
CA VAL A 80 4.24 -6.70 12.35
C VAL A 80 4.72 -5.52 11.53
N VAL A 81 5.61 -5.80 10.60
CA VAL A 81 5.94 -4.92 9.48
C VAL A 81 5.45 -5.61 8.23
N VAL A 82 4.63 -4.92 7.45
CA VAL A 82 4.04 -5.43 6.23
C VAL A 82 4.52 -4.59 5.06
N GLU A 83 5.12 -5.27 4.10
CA GLU A 83 5.40 -4.70 2.78
C GLU A 83 4.15 -4.87 1.94
N ALA A 84 3.48 -3.77 1.61
CA ALA A 84 2.25 -3.78 0.85
C ALA A 84 2.38 -2.98 -0.43
N VAL A 85 1.75 -3.46 -1.51
CA VAL A 85 1.62 -2.75 -2.76
C VAL A 85 0.19 -2.24 -2.88
N GLN A 86 0.05 -0.97 -3.23
CA GLN A 86 -1.25 -0.36 -3.52
C GLN A 86 -1.66 -0.63 -4.97
N ASP A 87 -2.89 -1.11 -5.17
CA ASP A 87 -3.47 -1.31 -6.49
C ASP A 87 -4.08 -0.01 -7.07
N GLU A 88 -4.60 -0.08 -8.30
CA GLU A 88 -5.25 1.07 -8.96
C GLU A 88 -6.52 1.57 -8.25
N SER A 89 -7.12 0.74 -7.38
CA SER A 89 -8.29 1.08 -6.57
C SER A 89 -7.90 1.70 -5.22
N GLY A 90 -6.61 1.77 -4.91
CA GLY A 90 -6.09 2.22 -3.62
C GLY A 90 -6.08 1.14 -2.54
N ALA A 91 -6.42 -0.12 -2.86
CA ALA A 91 -6.40 -1.23 -1.92
C ALA A 91 -4.97 -1.73 -1.71
N LEU A 92 -4.65 -2.10 -0.46
CA LEU A 92 -3.34 -2.57 -0.06
C LEU A 92 -3.29 -4.11 -0.13
N LYS A 93 -2.30 -4.64 -0.83
CA LYS A 93 -2.00 -6.08 -0.88
C LYS A 93 -0.62 -6.34 -0.29
N ALA A 94 -0.52 -7.26 0.67
CA ALA A 94 0.75 -7.64 1.27
C ALA A 94 1.57 -8.53 0.32
N GLU A 95 2.79 -8.10 0.04
CA GLU A 95 3.83 -8.91 -0.59
C GLU A 95 4.58 -9.72 0.48
N ALA A 96 4.86 -9.11 1.64
CA ALA A 96 5.50 -9.78 2.75
C ALA A 96 4.98 -9.30 4.11
N VAL A 97 4.90 -10.22 5.07
CA VAL A 97 4.57 -9.96 6.47
C VAL A 97 5.73 -10.44 7.33
N ASN A 98 6.28 -9.54 8.14
CA ASN A 98 7.42 -9.81 9.01
C ASN A 98 7.01 -9.59 10.47
N ALA A 99 7.07 -10.63 11.29
CA ALA A 99 6.78 -10.47 12.71
C ALA A 99 7.95 -9.83 13.44
N VAL A 100 7.67 -8.74 14.15
CA VAL A 100 8.61 -8.13 15.07
C VAL A 100 8.38 -8.77 16.42
N GLN A 101 8.83 -10.01 16.59
CA GLN A 101 8.76 -10.68 17.89
C GLN A 101 9.57 -9.86 18.92
N MET A 102 8.93 -9.54 20.05
CA MET A 102 9.56 -8.97 21.24
C MET A 102 9.70 -10.05 22.31
#